data_AF-A0AA36HMD8-F1
#
_entry.id   AF-A0AA36HMD8-F1
#
_cell.length_a   1.000
_cell.length_b   1.000
_cell.length_c   1.000
_cell.angle_alpha   90.00
_cell.angle_beta   90.00
_cell.angle_gamma   90.00
#
_symmetry.space_group_name_H-M   'P 1'
#
loop_
_entity.id
_entity.type
_entity.pdbx_description
1 polymer ?
#
loop_
_entity_poly.entity_id
_entity_poly.type
_entity_poly.pdbx_seq_one_letter_code
_entity_poly.pdbx_strand_id
1 'polypeptide(L)'
;MATLTSNDEQVVCGGDATAEDLADVEEGNDYVVANKREFFHEIDEVREALKKVVAPELPSAACRELCERIGQIWGQYQEQPALLDPFLEEMVEPLMGAIASAVRQKPKAAEEALPNLHLLSSLLYLLTTVRGYKTVTRLFSHEAADLEPCLEAAERETALGLKETWSTLYCLSLWLGMVLLTPFDLASIDSAGGGALQRRVQQLALANLRATSRVRDAAAWLLAKFQVRPDVQKVALRSFLDWTKEAW
;
A
#
# COMPACT_ATOMS: atom_id res chain seq x y z
N MET A 1 28.47 -17.81 -16.69
CA MET A 1 27.13 -18.42 -16.78
C MET A 1 26.20 -17.60 -15.92
N ALA A 2 25.18 -17.04 -16.58
CA ALA A 2 24.04 -16.26 -16.06
C ALA A 2 24.37 -14.99 -15.24
N THR A 3 24.34 -13.89 -15.99
CA THR A 3 24.36 -12.47 -15.63
C THR A 3 23.30 -12.09 -14.60
N LEU A 4 23.74 -11.32 -13.61
CA LEU A 4 22.95 -10.49 -12.69
C LEU A 4 22.03 -9.57 -13.50
N THR A 5 20.73 -9.88 -13.55
CA THR A 5 19.70 -8.93 -13.96
C THR A 5 19.43 -7.97 -12.81
N SER A 6 19.47 -6.68 -13.12
CA SER A 6 19.43 -5.55 -12.19
C SER A 6 18.13 -5.51 -11.41
N ASN A 7 18.22 -5.29 -10.10
CA ASN A 7 17.09 -5.30 -9.18
C ASN A 7 16.19 -4.05 -9.27
N ASP A 8 16.59 -2.97 -9.98
CA ASP A 8 15.82 -1.70 -10.14
C ASP A 8 14.45 -1.82 -10.86
N GLU A 9 13.92 -3.02 -11.01
CA GLU A 9 12.87 -3.40 -11.95
C GLU A 9 11.45 -3.45 -11.34
N GLN A 10 11.25 -3.05 -10.07
CA GLN A 10 9.99 -3.29 -9.35
C GLN A 10 9.24 -2.04 -8.84
N VAL A 11 9.72 -0.83 -9.13
CA VAL A 11 9.10 0.42 -8.66
C VAL A 11 8.58 1.23 -9.84
N VAL A 12 7.30 1.63 -9.80
CA VAL A 12 6.75 2.61 -10.75
C VAL A 12 7.26 3.98 -10.34
N CYS A 13 8.08 4.61 -11.19
CA CYS A 13 8.60 5.96 -10.97
C CYS A 13 7.45 7.00 -11.04
N GLY A 14 6.81 7.27 -9.90
CA GLY A 14 6.09 8.52 -9.69
C GLY A 14 7.07 9.56 -9.17
N GLY A 15 7.04 10.78 -9.72
CA GLY A 15 7.91 11.86 -9.27
C GLY A 15 7.75 12.09 -7.77
N ASP A 16 8.80 11.80 -7.00
CA ASP A 16 8.86 12.11 -5.58
C ASP A 16 8.92 13.62 -5.41
N ALA A 17 7.78 14.24 -5.11
CA ALA A 17 7.77 15.56 -4.47
C ALA A 17 8.07 15.34 -2.98
N THR A 18 9.33 15.45 -2.61
CA THR A 18 9.80 15.47 -1.23
C THR A 18 9.17 16.67 -0.50
N ALA A 19 8.47 16.40 0.60
CA ALA A 19 7.82 17.40 1.44
C ALA A 19 8.77 18.02 2.50
N GLU A 20 10.00 18.35 2.08
CA GLU A 20 10.98 19.04 2.92
C GLU A 20 11.48 20.27 2.14
N ASP A 21 10.89 21.43 2.42
CA ASP A 21 11.59 22.72 2.61
C ASP A 21 10.57 23.84 2.81
N LEU A 22 10.23 24.09 4.08
CA LEU A 22 9.66 25.34 4.56
C LEU A 22 10.82 26.23 5.04
N ALA A 23 11.35 27.08 4.16
CA ALA A 23 12.12 28.26 4.54
C ALA A 23 12.12 29.30 3.42
N ASP A 24 11.89 30.56 3.80
CA ASP A 24 11.67 31.74 2.98
C ASP A 24 12.70 31.98 1.86
N VAL A 25 12.22 32.21 0.63
CA VAL A 25 12.93 32.99 -0.40
C VAL A 25 11.93 33.85 -1.17
N GLU A 26 12.15 35.17 -1.12
CA GLU A 26 11.41 36.20 -1.84
C GLU A 26 11.58 36.12 -3.37
N GLU A 27 10.46 36.39 -4.04
CA GLU A 27 10.25 36.92 -5.40
C GLU A 27 11.24 36.57 -6.53
N GLY A 28 10.84 35.58 -7.34
CA GLY A 28 11.24 35.43 -8.74
C GLY A 28 10.00 35.06 -9.56
N ASN A 29 9.48 36.03 -10.30
CA ASN A 29 8.26 35.93 -11.10
C ASN A 29 8.45 34.95 -12.28
N ASP A 30 8.11 33.68 -12.09
CA ASP A 30 7.86 32.73 -13.18
C ASP A 30 6.48 32.12 -12.96
N TYR A 31 5.47 32.65 -13.66
CA TYR A 31 4.12 32.11 -13.65
C TYR A 31 4.16 30.75 -14.37
N VAL A 32 4.40 29.68 -13.60
CA VAL A 32 4.11 28.32 -14.05
C VAL A 32 2.61 28.28 -14.29
N VAL A 33 2.22 28.24 -15.56
CA VAL A 33 0.82 28.11 -15.98
C VAL A 33 0.34 26.76 -15.46
N ALA A 34 -0.37 26.79 -14.32
CA ALA A 34 -1.06 25.62 -13.81
C ALA A 34 -2.00 25.12 -14.91
N ASN A 35 -1.73 23.92 -15.42
CA ASN A 35 -2.48 23.30 -16.50
C ASN A 35 -3.87 22.94 -15.94
N LYS A 36 -4.83 23.88 -16.01
CA LYS A 36 -6.20 23.68 -15.55
C LYS A 36 -6.91 22.70 -16.48
N ARG A 37 -6.91 21.42 -16.11
CA ARG A 37 -7.74 20.40 -16.76
C ARG A 37 -9.14 20.50 -16.19
N GLU A 38 -10.15 20.46 -17.04
CA GLU A 38 -11.55 20.49 -16.61
C GLU A 38 -12.15 19.08 -16.49
N PHE A 39 -11.55 18.10 -17.18
CA PHE A 39 -12.03 16.72 -17.23
C PHE A 39 -10.88 15.71 -17.19
N PHE A 40 -11.17 14.49 -16.75
CA PHE A 40 -10.27 13.35 -16.87
C PHE A 40 -10.43 12.72 -18.27
N HIS A 41 -9.63 13.18 -19.22
CA HIS A 41 -9.75 12.77 -20.63
C HIS A 41 -9.24 11.35 -20.89
N GLU A 42 -8.25 10.90 -20.12
CA GLU A 42 -7.57 9.61 -20.31
C GLU A 42 -8.23 8.45 -19.53
N ILE A 43 -9.46 8.63 -19.03
CA ILE A 43 -10.16 7.59 -18.25
C ILE A 43 -10.32 6.28 -19.03
N ASP A 44 -10.69 6.33 -20.31
CA ASP A 44 -10.88 5.12 -21.10
C ASP A 44 -9.55 4.38 -21.34
N GLU A 45 -8.46 5.14 -21.52
CA GLU A 45 -7.10 4.58 -21.63
C GLU A 45 -6.70 3.88 -20.33
N VAL A 46 -6.89 4.54 -19.18
CA VAL A 46 -6.59 3.96 -17.86
C VAL A 46 -7.46 2.74 -17.58
N ARG A 47 -8.74 2.79 -17.93
CA ARG A 47 -9.68 1.67 -17.75
C ARG A 47 -9.27 0.45 -18.56
N GLU A 48 -8.88 0.63 -19.82
CA GLU A 48 -8.38 -0.47 -20.65
C GLU A 48 -7.03 -1.02 -20.16
N ALA A 49 -6.11 -0.13 -19.75
CA ALA A 49 -4.82 -0.53 -19.22
C ALA A 49 -4.95 -1.32 -17.91
N LEU A 50 -5.80 -0.85 -16.97
CA LEU A 50 -6.05 -1.54 -15.70
C LEU A 50 -6.64 -2.94 -15.91
N LYS A 51 -7.58 -3.10 -16.86
CA LYS A 51 -8.13 -4.43 -17.19
C LYS A 51 -7.04 -5.40 -17.66
N LYS A 52 -6.05 -4.92 -18.41
CA LYS A 52 -4.91 -5.74 -18.89
C LYS A 52 -3.91 -6.03 -17.78
N VAL A 53 -3.62 -5.06 -16.93
CA VAL A 53 -2.67 -5.16 -15.81
C VAL A 53 -3.14 -6.10 -14.71
N VAL A 54 -4.46 -6.13 -14.46
CA VAL A 54 -5.09 -7.02 -13.47
C VAL A 54 -5.21 -8.46 -13.97
N ALA A 55 -5.05 -8.69 -15.27
CA ALA A 55 -5.08 -10.03 -15.83
C ALA A 55 -3.82 -10.83 -15.41
N PRO A 56 -3.97 -12.02 -14.81
CA PRO A 56 -2.86 -12.79 -14.26
C PRO A 56 -1.87 -13.35 -15.32
N GLU A 57 -2.25 -13.32 -16.59
CA GLU A 57 -1.48 -13.93 -17.69
C GLU A 57 -0.52 -12.95 -18.38
N LEU A 58 -0.45 -11.69 -17.94
CA LEU A 58 0.38 -10.68 -18.59
C LEU A 58 1.87 -10.83 -18.21
N PRO A 59 2.80 -10.87 -19.18
CA PRO A 59 4.24 -10.86 -18.89
C PRO A 59 4.66 -9.64 -18.08
N SER A 60 5.59 -9.81 -17.12
CA SER A 60 6.01 -8.73 -16.20
C SER A 60 6.49 -7.46 -16.89
N ALA A 61 7.18 -7.58 -18.03
CA ALA A 61 7.65 -6.43 -18.80
C ALA A 61 6.49 -5.59 -19.36
N ALA A 62 5.46 -6.25 -19.92
CA ALA A 62 4.27 -5.56 -20.43
C ALA A 62 3.41 -4.99 -19.29
N CYS A 63 3.36 -5.68 -18.15
CA CYS A 63 2.71 -5.16 -16.95
C CYS A 63 3.40 -3.88 -16.46
N ARG A 64 4.74 -3.85 -16.45
CA ARG A 64 5.50 -2.68 -16.06
C ARG A 64 5.20 -1.49 -16.97
N GLU A 65 5.27 -1.66 -18.29
CA GLU A 65 5.01 -0.59 -19.26
C GLU A 65 3.62 0.02 -19.07
N LEU A 66 2.59 -0.82 -18.86
CA LEU A 66 1.25 -0.34 -18.58
C LEU A 66 1.14 0.37 -17.23
N CYS A 67 1.75 -0.15 -16.17
CA CYS A 67 1.78 0.50 -14.86
C CYS A 67 2.50 1.86 -14.90
N GLU A 68 3.62 1.96 -15.62
CA GLU A 68 4.33 3.22 -15.86
C GLU A 68 3.46 4.21 -16.62
N ARG A 69 2.77 3.75 -17.67
CA ARG A 69 1.85 4.59 -18.44
C ARG A 69 0.71 5.12 -17.59
N ILE A 70 0.07 4.28 -16.78
CA ILE A 70 -0.99 4.70 -15.85
C ILE A 70 -0.41 5.69 -14.83
N GLY A 71 0.77 5.42 -14.30
CA GLY A 71 1.43 6.30 -13.35
C GLY A 71 1.75 7.69 -13.92
N GLN A 72 2.20 7.75 -15.18
CA GLN A 72 2.40 9.02 -15.89
C GLN A 72 1.10 9.80 -16.05
N ILE A 73 -0.01 9.12 -16.34
CA ILE A 73 -1.33 9.77 -16.46
C ILE A 73 -1.74 10.32 -15.10
N TRP A 74 -1.72 9.51 -14.03
CA TRP A 74 -2.10 9.97 -12.69
C TRP A 74 -1.21 11.09 -12.16
N GLY A 75 0.08 11.08 -12.46
CA GLY A 75 1.00 12.17 -12.09
C GLY A 75 0.58 13.53 -12.67
N GLN A 76 -0.08 13.56 -13.83
CA GLN A 76 -0.58 14.81 -14.42
C GLN A 76 -1.77 15.42 -13.65
N TYR A 77 -2.43 14.62 -12.82
CA TYR A 77 -3.58 15.02 -12.01
C TYR A 77 -3.21 15.34 -10.55
N GLN A 78 -1.92 15.32 -10.19
CA GLN A 78 -1.45 15.59 -8.82
C GLN A 78 -1.84 16.98 -8.31
N GLU A 79 -1.85 18.00 -9.17
CA GLU A 79 -2.26 19.36 -8.81
C GLU A 79 -3.79 19.52 -8.68
N GLN A 80 -4.56 18.65 -9.32
CA GLN A 80 -6.03 18.69 -9.36
C GLN A 80 -6.62 17.27 -9.16
N PRO A 81 -6.38 16.63 -8.00
CA PRO A 81 -6.73 15.23 -7.79
C PRO A 81 -8.24 15.01 -7.68
N ALA A 82 -9.02 16.07 -7.42
CA ALA A 82 -10.48 16.02 -7.36
C ALA A 82 -11.11 15.58 -8.69
N LEU A 83 -10.41 15.72 -9.82
CA LEU A 83 -10.88 15.23 -11.12
C LEU A 83 -10.92 13.69 -11.21
N LEU A 84 -10.14 13.01 -10.36
CA LEU A 84 -10.11 11.55 -10.29
C LEU A 84 -11.24 10.99 -9.43
N ASP A 85 -11.81 11.79 -8.52
CA ASP A 85 -12.80 11.35 -7.52
C ASP A 85 -13.98 10.56 -8.11
N PRO A 86 -14.61 10.97 -9.24
CA PRO A 86 -15.71 10.22 -9.84
C PRO A 86 -15.33 8.82 -10.33
N PHE A 87 -14.05 8.56 -10.56
CA PHE A 87 -13.53 7.33 -11.15
C PHE A 87 -12.64 6.53 -10.20
N LEU A 88 -12.44 7.00 -8.96
CA LEU A 88 -11.54 6.35 -7.99
C LEU A 88 -11.96 4.91 -7.69
N GLU A 89 -13.26 4.67 -7.50
CA GLU A 89 -13.78 3.34 -7.22
C GLU A 89 -13.48 2.38 -8.39
N GLU A 90 -13.77 2.80 -9.62
CA GLU A 90 -13.48 2.01 -10.83
C GLU A 90 -11.98 1.70 -11.03
N MET A 91 -11.09 2.51 -10.46
CA MET A 91 -9.64 2.28 -10.54
C MET A 91 -9.12 1.43 -9.37
N VAL A 92 -9.61 1.66 -8.15
CA VAL A 92 -9.11 1.00 -6.94
C VAL A 92 -9.65 -0.42 -6.81
N GLU A 93 -10.93 -0.64 -7.10
CA GLU A 93 -11.55 -1.97 -7.00
C GLU A 93 -10.81 -3.06 -7.77
N PRO A 94 -10.49 -2.91 -9.07
CA PRO A 94 -9.78 -3.95 -9.80
C PRO A 94 -8.34 -4.16 -9.29
N LEU A 95 -7.65 -3.09 -8.87
CA LEU A 95 -6.31 -3.19 -8.30
C LEU A 95 -6.31 -3.93 -6.96
N MET A 96 -7.21 -3.55 -6.05
CA MET A 96 -7.36 -4.21 -4.76
C MET A 96 -7.85 -5.65 -4.92
N GLY A 97 -8.75 -5.92 -5.87
CA GLY A 97 -9.19 -7.27 -6.19
C GLY A 97 -8.04 -8.16 -6.67
N ALA A 98 -7.17 -7.63 -7.54
CA ALA A 98 -5.97 -8.33 -8.01
C ALA A 98 -5.01 -8.63 -6.84
N ILE A 99 -4.70 -7.62 -6.02
CA ILE A 99 -3.82 -7.73 -4.85
C ILE A 99 -4.41 -8.71 -3.83
N ALA A 100 -5.71 -8.65 -3.57
CA ALA A 100 -6.38 -9.54 -2.62
C ALA A 100 -6.39 -10.99 -3.12
N SER A 101 -6.75 -11.22 -4.38
CA SER A 101 -6.68 -12.55 -5.02
C SER A 101 -5.27 -13.14 -4.92
N ALA A 102 -4.29 -12.32 -5.23
CA ALA A 102 -2.88 -12.63 -5.15
C ALA A 102 -2.48 -13.04 -3.71
N VAL A 103 -2.78 -12.22 -2.71
CA VAL A 103 -2.51 -12.50 -1.29
C VAL A 103 -3.20 -13.78 -0.80
N ARG A 104 -4.45 -14.02 -1.22
CA ARG A 104 -5.24 -15.22 -0.83
C ARG A 104 -4.66 -16.52 -1.39
N GLN A 105 -3.98 -16.49 -2.53
CA GLN A 105 -3.39 -17.70 -3.14
C GLN A 105 -2.21 -18.28 -2.32
N LYS A 106 -1.64 -17.52 -1.38
CA LYS A 106 -0.56 -17.94 -0.47
C LYS A 106 0.57 -18.70 -1.21
N PRO A 107 1.32 -18.06 -2.13
CA PRO A 107 2.42 -18.72 -2.84
C PRO A 107 3.47 -19.27 -1.86
N LYS A 108 3.98 -20.47 -2.14
CA LYS A 108 4.85 -21.24 -1.21
C LYS A 108 6.31 -20.81 -1.28
N ALA A 109 6.74 -20.21 -2.40
CA ALA A 109 8.08 -19.67 -2.56
C ALA A 109 8.05 -18.14 -2.73
N ALA A 110 9.10 -17.45 -2.24
CA ALA A 110 9.26 -16.00 -2.42
C ALA A 110 9.41 -15.61 -3.90
N GLU A 111 9.97 -16.49 -4.73
CA GLU A 111 10.06 -16.30 -6.20
C GLU A 111 8.72 -16.53 -6.91
N GLU A 112 7.77 -17.21 -6.25
CA GLU A 112 6.37 -17.36 -6.70
C GLU A 112 5.48 -16.26 -6.13
N ALA A 113 6.03 -15.33 -5.33
CA ALA A 113 5.33 -14.15 -4.87
C ALA A 113 5.04 -13.27 -6.09
N LEU A 114 3.93 -13.60 -6.75
CA LEU A 114 3.18 -12.84 -7.74
C LEU A 114 4.02 -11.83 -8.53
N PRO A 115 4.46 -12.19 -9.74
CA PRO A 115 5.41 -11.39 -10.51
C PRO A 115 5.00 -9.93 -10.72
N ASN A 116 3.71 -9.59 -10.53
CA ASN A 116 3.17 -8.25 -10.68
C ASN A 116 2.66 -7.62 -9.36
N LEU A 117 2.65 -8.31 -8.22
CA LEU A 117 2.11 -7.77 -6.95
C LEU A 117 2.80 -6.46 -6.56
N HIS A 118 4.13 -6.41 -6.69
CA HIS A 118 4.90 -5.22 -6.36
C HIS A 118 4.61 -4.05 -7.33
N LEU A 119 4.39 -4.33 -8.61
CA LEU A 119 4.00 -3.33 -9.59
C LEU A 119 2.59 -2.78 -9.30
N LEU A 120 1.63 -3.67 -9.02
CA LEU A 120 0.26 -3.29 -8.65
C LEU A 120 0.23 -2.48 -7.36
N SER A 121 1.00 -2.89 -6.36
CA SER A 121 1.10 -2.18 -5.08
C SER A 121 1.80 -0.83 -5.23
N SER A 122 2.79 -0.74 -6.11
CA SER A 122 3.44 0.54 -6.43
C SER A 122 2.47 1.49 -7.13
N LEU A 123 1.65 0.98 -8.04
CA LEU A 123 0.59 1.76 -8.69
C LEU A 123 -0.45 2.22 -7.66
N LEU A 124 -0.91 1.32 -6.80
CA LEU A 124 -1.84 1.66 -5.72
C LEU A 124 -1.25 2.72 -4.77
N TYR A 125 0.03 2.59 -4.40
CA TYR A 125 0.75 3.58 -3.62
C TYR A 125 0.74 4.95 -4.32
N LEU A 126 1.04 5.02 -5.61
CA LEU A 126 0.98 6.26 -6.37
C LEU A 126 -0.41 6.91 -6.32
N LEU A 127 -1.48 6.12 -6.39
CA LEU A 127 -2.83 6.68 -6.23
C LEU A 127 -3.07 7.23 -4.82
N THR A 128 -2.51 6.59 -3.78
CA THR A 128 -2.55 7.11 -2.41
C THR A 128 -1.76 8.40 -2.23
N THR A 129 -0.71 8.65 -3.02
CA THR A 129 0.05 9.91 -2.98
C THR A 129 -0.65 11.02 -3.76
N VAL A 130 -1.17 10.73 -4.95
CA VAL A 130 -1.89 11.70 -5.79
C VAL A 130 -3.16 12.18 -5.10
N ARG A 131 -4.02 11.27 -4.63
CA ARG A 131 -5.32 11.66 -4.04
C ARG A 131 -5.29 11.84 -2.53
N GLY A 132 -4.43 11.08 -1.86
CA GLY A 132 -4.37 10.96 -0.41
C GLY A 132 -4.88 9.60 0.09
N TYR A 133 -4.08 8.98 0.96
CA TYR A 133 -4.34 7.62 1.46
C TYR A 133 -5.73 7.44 2.09
N LYS A 134 -6.25 8.43 2.83
CA LYS A 134 -7.55 8.32 3.52
C LYS A 134 -8.73 8.10 2.58
N THR A 135 -8.67 8.66 1.37
CA THR A 135 -9.74 8.50 0.38
C THR A 135 -9.63 7.13 -0.29
N VAL A 136 -8.41 6.76 -0.67
CA VAL A 136 -8.14 5.49 -1.36
C VAL A 136 -8.37 4.27 -0.45
N THR A 137 -7.93 4.30 0.80
CA THR A 137 -8.08 3.16 1.71
C THR A 137 -9.53 2.85 2.10
N ARG A 138 -10.44 3.82 1.96
CA ARG A 138 -11.88 3.57 2.17
C ARG A 138 -12.45 2.57 1.16
N LEU A 139 -11.84 2.49 -0.02
CA LEU A 139 -12.24 1.62 -1.12
C LEU A 139 -11.58 0.23 -1.04
N PHE A 140 -10.84 -0.08 0.03
CA PHE A 140 -10.22 -1.40 0.21
C PHE A 140 -11.26 -2.43 0.66
N SER A 141 -10.98 -3.72 0.44
CA SER A 141 -11.79 -4.80 1.01
C SER A 141 -11.77 -4.72 2.54
N HIS A 142 -12.93 -4.87 3.17
CA HIS A 142 -13.10 -4.88 4.63
C HIS A 142 -13.43 -6.28 5.17
N GLU A 143 -13.19 -7.33 4.39
CA GLU A 143 -13.53 -8.70 4.76
C GLU A 143 -12.62 -9.25 5.86
N ALA A 144 -13.24 -9.78 6.92
CA ALA A 144 -12.53 -10.39 8.04
C ALA A 144 -11.63 -11.57 7.62
N ALA A 145 -12.03 -12.32 6.59
CA ALA A 145 -11.29 -13.44 6.03
C ALA A 145 -9.92 -13.04 5.43
N ASP A 146 -9.74 -11.77 5.09
CA ASP A 146 -8.50 -11.25 4.52
C ASP A 146 -7.43 -10.94 5.58
N LEU A 147 -7.80 -10.91 6.87
CA LEU A 147 -6.89 -10.49 7.94
C LEU A 147 -5.64 -11.38 8.02
N GLU A 148 -5.81 -12.70 8.10
CA GLU A 148 -4.68 -13.63 8.23
C GLU A 148 -3.83 -13.72 6.95
N PRO A 149 -4.40 -13.89 5.74
CA PRO A 149 -3.61 -13.86 4.51
C PRO A 149 -2.83 -12.55 4.33
N CYS A 150 -3.44 -11.40 4.63
CA CYS A 150 -2.79 -10.10 4.52
C CYS A 150 -1.65 -9.97 5.55
N LEU A 151 -1.85 -10.45 6.77
CA LEU A 151 -0.82 -10.46 7.81
C LEU A 151 0.37 -11.33 7.42
N GLU A 152 0.12 -12.55 6.94
CA GLU A 152 1.17 -13.45 6.46
C GLU A 152 1.97 -12.83 5.31
N ALA A 153 1.30 -12.17 4.36
CA ALA A 153 1.99 -11.47 3.27
C ALA A 153 2.86 -10.32 3.79
N ALA A 154 2.35 -9.50 4.71
CA ALA A 154 3.09 -8.38 5.27
C ALA A 154 4.30 -8.83 6.12
N GLU A 155 4.15 -9.93 6.87
CA GLU A 155 5.26 -10.55 7.61
C GLU A 155 6.35 -11.07 6.66
N ARG A 156 5.98 -11.68 5.53
CA ARG A 156 6.94 -12.11 4.50
C ARG A 156 7.70 -10.93 3.92
N GLU A 157 7.00 -9.86 3.52
CA GLU A 157 7.64 -8.64 3.00
C GLU A 157 8.59 -8.02 4.03
N THR A 158 8.17 -7.97 5.30
CA THR A 158 9.01 -7.45 6.39
C THR A 158 10.26 -8.31 6.59
N ALA A 159 10.14 -9.64 6.50
CA ALA A 159 11.26 -10.57 6.64
C ALA A 159 12.23 -10.51 5.45
N LEU A 160 11.71 -10.29 4.24
CA LEU A 160 12.54 -10.07 3.05
C LEU A 160 13.34 -8.77 3.15
N GLY A 161 12.75 -7.71 3.71
CA GLY A 161 13.43 -6.44 3.96
C GLY A 161 13.97 -5.77 2.69
N LEU A 162 13.38 -6.09 1.53
CA LEU A 162 13.82 -5.57 0.24
C LEU A 162 13.45 -4.10 0.11
N LYS A 163 14.40 -3.29 -0.36
CA LYS A 163 14.19 -1.84 -0.51
C LYS A 163 13.15 -1.50 -1.58
N GLU A 164 12.93 -2.35 -2.56
CA GLU A 164 12.04 -2.10 -3.70
C GLU A 164 10.59 -2.48 -3.42
N THR A 165 10.33 -3.41 -2.48
CA THR A 165 8.98 -3.92 -2.20
C THR A 165 8.25 -3.15 -1.10
N TRP A 166 8.85 -2.05 -0.61
CA TRP A 166 8.28 -1.22 0.46
C TRP A 166 6.86 -0.72 0.16
N SER A 167 6.53 -0.45 -1.11
CA SER A 167 5.19 -0.03 -1.54
C SER A 167 4.15 -1.11 -1.29
N THR A 168 4.55 -2.38 -1.40
CA THR A 168 3.73 -3.56 -1.10
C THR A 168 3.46 -3.64 0.38
N LEU A 169 4.51 -3.57 1.20
CA LEU A 169 4.37 -3.58 2.66
C LEU A 169 3.54 -2.39 3.17
N TYR A 170 3.70 -1.21 2.55
CA TYR A 170 2.87 -0.03 2.81
C TYR A 170 1.39 -0.32 2.55
N CYS A 171 1.05 -0.81 1.34
CA CYS A 171 -0.34 -1.10 0.96
C CYS A 171 -0.96 -2.20 1.84
N LEU A 172 -0.21 -3.26 2.15
CA LEU A 172 -0.65 -4.33 3.04
C LEU A 172 -0.91 -3.80 4.46
N SER A 173 -0.04 -2.93 4.97
CA SER A 173 -0.21 -2.31 6.30
C SER A 173 -1.47 -1.43 6.36
N LEU A 174 -1.74 -0.66 5.30
CA LEU A 174 -2.98 0.10 5.17
C LEU A 174 -4.20 -0.81 5.09
N TRP A 175 -4.11 -1.92 4.35
CA TRP A 175 -5.21 -2.86 4.22
C TRP A 175 -5.53 -3.57 5.53
N LEU A 176 -4.50 -4.06 6.25
CA LEU A 176 -4.65 -4.58 7.61
C LEU A 176 -5.37 -3.59 8.53
N GLY A 177 -4.97 -2.32 8.52
CA GLY A 177 -5.59 -1.33 9.39
C GLY A 177 -7.05 -1.02 9.01
N MET A 178 -7.43 -1.19 7.73
CA MET A 178 -8.83 -1.12 7.31
C MET A 178 -9.64 -2.34 7.79
N VAL A 179 -9.13 -3.56 7.58
CA VAL A 179 -9.80 -4.79 8.04
C VAL A 179 -9.98 -4.78 9.57
N LEU A 180 -9.02 -4.24 10.32
CA LEU A 180 -9.10 -4.12 11.77
C LEU A 180 -10.20 -3.17 12.28
N LEU A 181 -10.74 -2.29 11.43
CA LEU A 181 -11.89 -1.44 11.79
C LEU A 181 -13.23 -2.19 11.76
N THR A 182 -13.29 -3.34 11.07
CA THR A 182 -14.51 -4.13 10.96
C THR A 182 -14.87 -4.76 12.33
N PRO A 183 -16.14 -4.74 12.75
CA PRO A 183 -16.58 -5.25 14.05
C PRO A 183 -16.66 -6.78 14.06
N PHE A 184 -15.53 -7.44 14.30
CA PHE A 184 -15.42 -8.87 14.59
C PHE A 184 -14.48 -9.09 15.77
N ASP A 185 -14.48 -10.27 16.38
CA ASP A 185 -13.52 -10.62 17.45
C ASP A 185 -12.26 -11.26 16.84
N LEU A 186 -11.06 -10.77 17.16
CA LEU A 186 -9.80 -11.39 16.70
C LEU A 186 -9.70 -12.86 17.08
N ALA A 187 -10.25 -13.25 18.24
CA ALA A 187 -10.23 -14.63 18.69
C ALA A 187 -11.04 -15.57 17.77
N SER A 188 -12.01 -15.04 17.02
CA SER A 188 -12.83 -15.83 16.08
C SER A 188 -12.11 -16.17 14.77
N ILE A 189 -11.03 -15.44 14.45
CA ILE A 189 -10.27 -15.60 13.21
C ILE A 189 -8.90 -16.24 13.47
N ASP A 190 -8.38 -16.15 14.70
CA ASP A 190 -7.06 -16.64 15.09
C ASP A 190 -6.91 -18.16 14.88
N SER A 191 -6.41 -18.56 13.71
CA SER A 191 -6.24 -19.97 13.32
C SER A 191 -5.19 -20.68 14.16
N ALA A 192 -4.19 -19.95 14.66
CA ALA A 192 -3.16 -20.46 15.57
C ALA A 192 -3.64 -20.51 17.04
N GLY A 193 -4.70 -19.76 17.36
CA GLY A 193 -5.32 -19.69 18.68
C GLY A 193 -4.47 -19.01 19.75
N GLY A 194 -5.10 -18.76 20.91
CA GLY A 194 -4.42 -18.25 22.10
C GLY A 194 -3.89 -16.81 21.98
N GLY A 195 -4.49 -15.98 21.13
CA GLY A 195 -4.07 -14.59 20.92
C GLY A 195 -2.77 -14.48 20.13
N ALA A 196 -2.46 -15.47 19.31
CA ALA A 196 -1.29 -15.45 18.43
C ALA A 196 -1.45 -14.37 17.36
N LEU A 197 -2.63 -14.29 16.74
CA LEU A 197 -2.96 -13.27 15.75
C LEU A 197 -2.75 -11.84 16.29
N GLN A 198 -3.28 -11.55 17.47
CA GLN A 198 -3.11 -10.25 18.13
C GLN A 198 -1.62 -9.90 18.31
N ARG A 199 -0.83 -10.83 18.86
CA ARG A 199 0.61 -10.60 19.08
C ARG A 199 1.36 -10.36 17.77
N ARG A 200 1.05 -11.14 16.73
CA ARG A 200 1.66 -11.02 15.40
C ARG A 200 1.40 -9.66 14.75
N VAL A 201 0.15 -9.19 14.76
CA VAL A 201 -0.20 -7.86 14.25
C VAL A 201 0.58 -6.77 14.99
N GLN A 202 0.66 -6.86 16.33
CA GLN A 202 1.41 -5.89 17.12
C GLN A 202 2.92 -5.92 16.80
N GLN A 203 3.50 -7.12 16.71
CA GLN A 203 4.92 -7.29 16.39
C GLN A 203 5.26 -6.75 15.00
N LEU A 204 4.44 -7.04 13.99
CA LEU A 204 4.60 -6.52 12.64
C LEU A 204 4.61 -4.99 12.64
N ALA A 205 3.62 -4.36 13.29
CA ALA A 205 3.51 -2.91 13.32
C ALA A 205 4.72 -2.28 14.04
N LEU A 206 5.14 -2.83 15.19
CA LEU A 206 6.29 -2.34 15.95
C LEU A 206 7.61 -2.50 15.20
N ALA A 207 7.82 -3.63 14.52
CA ALA A 207 9.02 -3.87 13.72
C ALA A 207 9.17 -2.81 12.61
N ASN A 208 8.05 -2.41 12.01
CA ASN A 208 8.01 -1.46 10.91
C ASN A 208 7.99 0.03 11.35
N LEU A 209 7.86 0.34 12.65
CA LEU A 209 8.00 1.73 13.15
C LEU A 209 9.41 2.29 12.97
N ARG A 210 10.42 1.42 12.83
CA ARG A 210 11.82 1.82 12.60
C ARG A 210 12.18 1.89 11.10
N ALA A 211 11.24 1.61 10.21
CA ALA A 211 11.47 1.72 8.77
C ALA A 211 11.84 3.15 8.38
N THR A 212 12.73 3.30 7.39
CA THR A 212 13.12 4.60 6.84
C THR A 212 12.19 5.08 5.72
N SER A 213 11.33 4.20 5.20
CA SER A 213 10.36 4.49 4.14
C SER A 213 8.98 4.90 4.70
N ARG A 214 8.04 5.22 3.80
CA ARG A 214 6.63 5.53 4.14
C ARG A 214 5.89 4.41 4.84
N VAL A 215 6.46 3.20 4.86
CA VAL A 215 5.99 2.06 5.65
C VAL A 215 5.89 2.42 7.13
N ARG A 216 6.78 3.27 7.66
CA ARG A 216 6.73 3.74 9.05
C ARG A 216 5.39 4.39 9.39
N ASP A 217 4.91 5.27 8.52
CA ASP A 217 3.67 6.02 8.74
C ASP A 217 2.45 5.08 8.65
N ALA A 218 2.48 4.12 7.71
CA ALA A 218 1.44 3.09 7.60
C ALA A 218 1.44 2.15 8.82
N ALA A 219 2.62 1.78 9.33
CA ALA A 219 2.76 0.94 10.53
C ALA A 219 2.28 1.66 11.80
N ALA A 220 2.58 2.95 11.94
CA ALA A 220 2.05 3.78 13.02
C ALA A 220 0.51 3.89 12.95
N TRP A 221 -0.04 4.07 11.75
CA TRP A 221 -1.47 4.10 11.53
C TRP A 221 -2.14 2.75 11.84
N LEU A 222 -1.57 1.65 11.36
CA LEU A 222 -1.99 0.27 11.67
C LEU A 222 -2.01 0.03 13.18
N LEU A 223 -0.91 0.38 13.87
CA LEU A 223 -0.80 0.24 15.32
C LEU A 223 -1.88 1.05 16.03
N ALA A 224 -2.13 2.30 15.61
CA ALA A 224 -3.18 3.12 16.18
C ALA A 224 -4.58 2.47 16.01
N LYS A 225 -4.87 1.92 14.84
CA LYS A 225 -6.15 1.22 14.59
C LYS A 225 -6.30 -0.06 15.41
N PHE A 226 -5.23 -0.81 15.56
CA PHE A 226 -5.18 -2.00 16.39
C PHE A 226 -5.42 -1.70 17.88
N GLN A 227 -4.78 -0.65 18.41
CA GLN A 227 -4.86 -0.29 19.84
C GLN A 227 -6.23 0.23 20.28
N VAL A 228 -7.01 0.82 19.36
CA VAL A 228 -8.36 1.32 19.67
C VAL A 228 -9.43 0.22 19.64
N ARG A 229 -9.09 -1.01 19.23
CA ARG A 229 -10.06 -2.11 19.23
C ARG A 229 -10.39 -2.57 20.66
N PRO A 230 -11.67 -2.80 20.97
CA PRO A 230 -12.12 -3.11 22.34
C PRO A 230 -11.63 -4.49 22.84
N ASP A 231 -11.47 -5.47 21.94
CA ASP A 231 -10.98 -6.82 22.23
C ASP A 231 -9.48 -6.85 22.59
N VAL A 232 -8.73 -5.83 22.18
CA VAL A 232 -7.27 -5.79 22.27
C VAL A 232 -6.74 -4.78 23.29
N GLN A 233 -7.50 -3.71 23.54
CA GLN A 233 -7.06 -2.49 24.22
C GLN A 233 -6.28 -2.74 25.53
N LYS A 234 -6.76 -3.64 26.40
CA LYS A 234 -6.12 -3.86 27.71
C LYS A 234 -4.76 -4.54 27.63
N VAL A 235 -4.62 -5.53 26.73
CA VAL A 235 -3.41 -6.37 26.63
C VAL A 235 -2.37 -5.69 25.73
N ALA A 236 -2.79 -5.20 24.56
CA ALA A 236 -1.85 -4.60 23.62
C ALA A 236 -1.30 -3.25 24.10
N LEU A 237 -2.09 -2.44 24.80
CA LEU A 237 -1.62 -1.14 25.29
C LEU A 237 -0.52 -1.32 26.33
N ARG A 238 -0.69 -2.27 27.26
CA ARG A 238 0.33 -2.58 28.26
C ARG A 238 1.62 -3.08 27.59
N SER A 239 1.51 -4.02 26.66
CA SER A 239 2.67 -4.53 25.91
C SER A 239 3.37 -3.43 25.12
N PHE A 240 2.62 -2.48 24.55
CA PHE A 240 3.20 -1.33 23.85
C PHE A 240 3.96 -0.40 24.80
N LEU A 241 3.38 -0.06 25.95
CA LEU A 241 4.03 0.80 26.94
C LEU A 241 5.31 0.18 27.48
N ASP A 242 5.32 -1.14 27.71
CA ASP A 242 6.53 -1.85 28.14
C ASP A 242 7.59 -1.81 27.04
N TRP A 243 7.22 -2.06 25.78
CA TRP A 243 8.13 -1.88 24.64
C TRP A 243 8.70 -0.47 24.53
N THR A 244 7.90 0.59 24.77
CA THR A 244 8.42 1.97 24.68
C THR A 244 9.48 2.30 25.73
N LYS A 245 9.48 1.62 26.88
CA LYS A 245 10.49 1.79 27.93
C LYS A 245 11.79 1.06 27.63
N GLU A 246 11.73 0.03 26.79
CA GLU A 246 12.89 -0.80 26.40
C GLU A 246 13.52 -0.32 25.09
N ALA A 247 12.71 0.26 24.20
CA ALA A 247 13.13 0.69 22.87
C ALA A 247 13.92 2.00 22.84
N TRP A 248 13.99 2.72 23.97
CA TRP A 248 14.61 4.02 24.20
C TRP A 248 15.26 4.05 25.59
#